data_AF-A0A7W0R1H1-F1
#
_entry.id   AF-A0A7W0R1H1-F1
#
_cell.length_a   1.000
_cell.length_b   1.000
_cell.length_c   1.000
_cell.angle_alpha   90.00
_cell.angle_beta   90.00
_cell.angle_gamma   90.00
#
_symmetry.space_group_name_H-M   'P 1'
#
loop_
_entity.id
_entity.type
_entity.pdbx_description
1 polymer ?
#
loop_
_entity_poly.entity_id
_entity_poly.type
_entity_poly.pdbx_seq_one_letter_code
_entity_poly.pdbx_strand_id
1 'polypeptide(L)' 'MHKTVQEAEDYIQGLLPRVYSADGVDVAICVPFTDLQAMIDSTRGTRVEVFAQNMHEADK' A
#
# COMPACT_ATOMS: atom_id res chain seq x y z
N MET A 1 8.17 7.03 -9.59
CA MET A 1 8.24 5.62 -9.17
C MET A 1 9.42 5.44 -8.25
N HIS A 2 9.17 5.02 -7.01
CA HIS A 2 10.20 4.77 -6.00
C HIS A 2 9.86 3.47 -5.29
N LYS A 3 10.92 2.80 -4.82
CA LYS A 3 10.93 1.49 -4.14
C LYS A 3 10.94 0.30 -5.10
N THR A 4 11.65 -0.72 -4.65
CA THR A 4 11.52 -2.12 -5.03
C THR A 4 10.50 -2.80 -4.12
N VAL A 5 10.07 -4.01 -4.50
CA VAL A 5 9.18 -4.84 -3.68
C VAL A 5 9.67 -4.96 -2.23
N GLN A 6 10.95 -5.28 -2.02
CA GLN A 6 11.53 -5.41 -0.67
C GLN A 6 11.44 -4.10 0.12
N GLU A 7 11.81 -2.97 -0.50
CA GLU A 7 11.77 -1.67 0.17
C GLU A 7 10.33 -1.20 0.48
N ALA A 8 9.34 -1.68 -0.28
CA ALA A 8 7.93 -1.43 -0.03
C ALA A 8 7.44 -2.25 1.17
N GLU A 9 7.81 -3.54 1.24
CA GLU A 9 7.51 -4.41 2.38
C GLU A 9 8.15 -3.88 3.67
N ASP A 10 9.43 -3.52 3.64
CA ASP A 10 10.12 -2.95 4.81
C ASP A 10 9.43 -1.65 5.29
N TYR A 11 8.97 -0.84 4.33
CA TYR A 11 8.26 0.40 4.63
C TYR A 11 6.90 0.15 5.30
N ILE A 12 6.08 -0.77 4.77
CA ILE A 12 4.75 -1.01 5.33
C ILE A 12 4.83 -1.64 6.72
N GLN A 13 5.78 -2.55 6.95
CA GLN A 13 5.99 -3.13 8.29
C GLN A 13 6.38 -2.07 9.32
N GLY A 14 7.15 -1.06 8.92
CA GLY A 14 7.46 0.10 9.77
C GLY A 14 6.31 1.10 9.95
N LEU A 15 5.39 1.17 8.98
CA LEU A 15 4.27 2.11 8.98
C LEU A 15 3.08 1.60 9.81
N LEU A 16 2.73 0.31 9.69
CA LEU A 16 1.52 -0.27 10.29
C LEU A 16 1.36 0.04 11.79
N PRO A 17 2.39 -0.11 12.65
CA PRO A 17 2.27 0.20 14.07
C PRO A 17 1.99 1.68 14.36
N ARG A 18 2.42 2.59 13.47
CA ARG A 18 2.27 4.05 13.63
C ARG A 18 0.89 4.54 13.27
N VAL A 19 0.22 3.85 12.35
CA VAL A 19 -1.11 4.21 11.84
C VAL A 19 -2.23 3.41 12.49
N TYR A 20 -1.87 2.40 13.30
CA TYR A 20 -2.83 1.57 14.03
C TYR A 20 -3.73 2.39 14.98
N SER A 21 -3.17 3.40 15.65
CA SER A 21 -3.91 4.25 16.59
C SER A 21 -4.47 5.54 15.96
N ALA A 22 -4.39 5.69 14.63
CA ALA A 22 -4.96 6.85 13.98
C ALA A 22 -6.48 6.66 13.89
N ASP A 23 -7.25 7.41 14.67
CA ASP A 23 -8.71 7.35 14.68
C ASP A 23 -9.33 8.47 13.83
N GLY A 24 -10.49 8.18 13.23
CA GLY A 24 -11.28 9.17 12.48
C GLY A 24 -10.70 9.60 11.13
N VAL A 25 -9.70 8.87 10.61
CA VAL A 25 -9.08 9.12 9.31
C VAL A 25 -8.89 7.82 8.54
N ASP A 26 -8.94 7.88 7.21
CA ASP A 26 -8.59 6.77 6.33
C ASP A 26 -7.13 6.88 5.90
N VAL A 27 -6.43 5.74 5.87
CA VAL A 27 -5.01 5.69 5.53
C VAL A 27 -4.85 4.81 4.31
N ALA A 28 -4.26 5.39 3.26
CA ALA A 28 -4.08 4.74 1.97
C ALA A 28 -2.64 4.88 1.50
N ILE A 29 -2.13 3.86 0.78
CA ILE A 29 -0.82 3.90 0.13
C ILE A 29 -0.95 3.59 -1.37
N CYS A 30 -0.27 4.39 -2.19
CA CYS A 30 -0.21 4.21 -3.64
C CYS A 30 1.18 3.74 -4.07
N VAL A 31 1.35 2.46 -4.36
CA VAL A 31 2.65 1.88 -4.74
C VAL A 31 2.83 1.72 -6.25
N PRO A 32 4.07 1.61 -6.75
CA PRO A 32 4.31 1.24 -8.14
C PRO A 32 3.60 -0.07 -8.51
N PHE A 33 3.22 -0.21 -9.78
CA PHE A 33 2.48 -1.37 -10.28
C PHE A 33 3.14 -2.71 -9.91
N THR A 34 4.48 -2.77 -9.96
CA THR A 34 5.27 -3.97 -9.65
C THR A 34 5.12 -4.44 -8.20
N ASP A 35 4.74 -3.54 -7.29
CA ASP A 35 4.73 -3.79 -5.86
C ASP A 35 3.30 -4.00 -5.32
N LEU A 36 2.28 -3.82 -6.16
CA LEU A 36 0.87 -3.87 -5.76
C LEU A 36 0.50 -5.19 -5.09
N GLN A 37 0.91 -6.32 -5.67
CA GLN A 37 0.60 -7.64 -5.11
C GLN A 37 1.19 -7.81 -3.71
N ALA A 38 2.48 -7.49 -3.55
CA ALA A 38 3.18 -7.61 -2.27
C ALA A 38 2.57 -6.68 -1.21
N MET A 39 2.13 -5.46 -1.60
CA MET A 39 1.42 -4.57 -0.69
C MET A 39 0.07 -5.10 -0.26
N ILE A 40 -0.75 -5.60 -1.18
CA ILE A 40 -2.07 -6.16 -0.86
C ILE A 40 -1.92 -7.31 0.15
N ASP A 41 -0.90 -8.15 -0.02
CA ASP A 41 -0.65 -9.25 0.90
C ASP A 41 -0.12 -8.77 2.26
N SER A 42 0.77 -7.76 2.26
CA SER A 42 1.35 -7.20 3.48
C SER A 42 0.37 -6.37 4.33
N THR A 43 -0.63 -5.74 3.71
CA THR A 43 -1.65 -4.94 4.40
C THR A 43 -2.91 -5.73 4.74
N ARG A 44 -2.96 -7.03 4.40
CA ARG A 44 -4.13 -7.88 4.63
C ARG A 44 -4.52 -7.90 6.11
N GLY A 45 -5.79 -7.61 6.39
CA GLY A 45 -6.32 -7.56 7.76
C GLY A 45 -5.98 -6.29 8.53
N THR A 46 -5.31 -5.32 7.89
CA THR A 46 -5.06 -3.99 8.45
C THR A 46 -6.10 -2.99 7.94
N ARG A 47 -6.15 -1.80 8.54
CA ARG A 47 -6.99 -0.69 8.08
C ARG A 47 -6.37 0.14 6.95
N VAL A 48 -5.17 -0.21 6.48
CA VAL A 48 -4.47 0.53 5.42
C VAL A 48 -4.94 0.05 4.07
N GLU A 49 -5.46 0.96 3.26
CA GLU A 49 -5.91 0.68 1.90
C GLU A 49 -4.76 0.79 0.89
N VAL A 50 -4.82 0.00 -0.17
CA VAL A 50 -3.81 -0.04 -1.24
C VAL A 50 -4.45 0.41 -2.54
N PHE A 51 -3.86 1.42 -3.18
CA PHE A 51 -4.32 1.95 -4.46
C PHE A 51 -3.21 1.89 -5.52
N ALA A 52 -3.62 1.88 -6.78
CA ALA A 52 -2.71 2.07 -7.91
C ALA A 52 -2.41 3.56 -8.11
N GLN A 53 -1.22 3.86 -8.63
CA GLN A 53 -0.83 5.23 -8.99
C GLN A 53 -1.49 5.72 -10.28
N ASN A 54 -1.88 4.79 -11.15
CA ASN A 54 -2.55 5.09 -12.41
C ASN A 54 -3.32 3.86 -12.91
N MET A 55 -4.31 4.07 -13.77
CA MET A 55 -5.10 3.03 -14.45
C MET A 55 -5.40 3.47 -15.89
N HIS A 56 -5.64 2.50 -16.77
CA HIS A 56 -6.18 2.78 -18.10
C HIS A 56 -7.71 2.94 -18.04
N GLU A 57 -8.30 3.73 -18.93
CA GLU A 57 -9.73 4.04 -18.97
C GLU A 57 -10.60 2.93 -19.57
N ALA A 58 -9.99 1.96 -20.24
CA ALA A 58 -10.67 0.83 -20.84
C ALA A 58 -10.18 -0.49 -20.24
N ASP A 59 -11.06 -1.50 -20.26
CA ASP A 59 -10.71 -2.86 -19.89
C ASP A 59 -9.72 -3.46 -20.90
N LYS A 60 -8.99 -4.48 -20.43
CA LYS A 60 -8.12 -5.29 -21.28
C LYS A 60 -8.89 -6.23 -22.18
#